data_AF-A0A507D5P8-F1
#
_entry.id   AF-A0A507D5P8-F1
#
_cell.length_a   1.000
_cell.length_b   1.000
_cell.length_c   1.000
_cell.angle_alpha   90.00
_cell.angle_beta   90.00
_cell.angle_gamma   90.00
#
_symmetry.space_group_name_H-M   'P 1'
#
loop_
_entity.id
_entity.type
_entity.pdbx_description
1 polymer ?
#
loop_
_entity_poly.entity_id
_entity_poly.type
_entity_poly.pdbx_seq_one_letter_code
_entity_poly.pdbx_strand_id
1 'polypeptide(L)'
;MPPAMLNMTMLLSLSHRHAYAFAIFLASSTLQYQMHSYLSSLRKSITPSATDAEESKPRYSIPRNDWFKLVICPHYFFEILVYAGIFLAAPTLTVLCSLLWVVVDLGISSHETRTWYKQCFGDKFDDGVFRMIPFLY
;
A
#
# COMPACT_ATOMS: atom_id res chain seq x y z
N MET A 1 34.34 -10.07 -29.90
CA MET A 1 33.08 -9.50 -29.37
C MET A 1 33.09 -8.02 -29.70
N PRO A 2 32.22 -7.51 -30.58
CA PRO A 2 32.17 -6.07 -30.82
C PRO A 2 31.69 -5.37 -29.54
N PRO A 3 32.18 -4.15 -29.25
CA PRO A 3 31.70 -3.37 -28.11
C PRO A 3 30.20 -3.10 -28.33
N ALA A 4 29.40 -3.32 -27.29
CA ALA A 4 27.98 -3.01 -27.30
C ALA A 4 27.79 -1.50 -27.53
N MET A 5 27.66 -1.10 -28.79
CA MET A 5 27.29 0.27 -29.13
C MET A 5 25.89 0.51 -28.58
N LEU A 6 25.82 1.40 -27.58
CA LEU A 6 24.58 1.85 -26.95
C LEU A 6 23.72 2.52 -28.04
N ASN A 7 22.78 1.77 -28.61
CA ASN A 7 21.97 2.23 -29.73
C ASN A 7 21.05 3.41 -29.29
N MET A 8 20.84 4.43 -30.12
CA MET A 8 20.00 5.59 -29.75
C MET A 8 18.57 5.19 -29.39
N THR A 9 18.06 4.11 -29.98
CA THR A 9 16.77 3.51 -29.63
C THR A 9 16.76 2.93 -28.21
N MET A 10 17.86 2.29 -27.77
CA MET A 10 18.05 1.80 -26.40
C MET A 10 18.18 2.95 -25.40
N LEU A 11 18.79 4.07 -25.79
CA LEU A 11 18.88 5.29 -24.97
C LEU A 11 17.53 6.03 -24.86
N LEU A 12 16.76 6.15 -25.95
CA LEU A 12 15.43 6.77 -25.95
C LEU A 12 14.40 5.90 -25.20
N SER A 13 14.26 4.63 -25.62
CA SER A 13 14.40 3.46 -24.75
C SER A 13 14.31 3.66 -23.24
N LEU A 14 15.51 3.89 -22.72
CA LEU A 14 15.82 4.10 -21.33
C LEU A 14 15.05 5.32 -20.81
N SER A 15 15.09 6.46 -21.51
CA SER A 15 14.53 7.73 -21.04
C SER A 15 13.04 7.66 -20.71
N HIS A 16 12.19 7.17 -21.61
CA HIS A 16 10.74 7.12 -21.35
C HIS A 16 10.38 6.08 -20.29
N ARG A 17 11.04 4.91 -20.28
CA ARG A 17 10.80 3.88 -19.24
C ARG A 17 11.08 4.42 -17.84
N HIS A 18 12.19 5.15 -17.68
CA HIS A 18 12.51 5.78 -16.40
C HIS A 18 11.55 6.92 -16.06
N ALA A 19 11.09 7.70 -17.04
CA ALA A 19 10.07 8.73 -16.81
C ALA A 19 8.75 8.13 -16.31
N TYR A 20 8.24 7.07 -16.95
CA TYR A 20 7.04 6.36 -16.49
C TYR A 20 7.25 5.72 -15.11
N ALA A 21 8.38 5.05 -14.90
CA ALA A 21 8.73 4.44 -13.62
C ALA A 21 8.77 5.48 -12.49
N PHE A 22 9.38 6.63 -12.74
CA PHE A 22 9.48 7.72 -11.79
C PHE A 22 8.11 8.33 -11.48
N ALA A 23 7.27 8.52 -12.50
CA ALA A 23 5.90 9.00 -12.30
C ALA A 23 5.07 8.04 -11.45
N ILE A 24 5.12 6.73 -11.72
CA ILE A 24 4.43 5.69 -10.93
C ILE A 24 4.95 5.69 -9.50
N PHE A 25 6.27 5.72 -9.32
CA PHE A 25 6.91 5.74 -8.00
C PHE A 25 6.43 6.94 -7.17
N LEU A 26 6.54 8.16 -7.70
CA LEU A 26 6.14 9.37 -6.98
C LEU A 26 4.64 9.42 -6.66
N ALA A 27 3.80 9.08 -7.64
CA ALA A 27 2.34 9.06 -7.44
C ALA A 27 1.96 8.05 -6.35
N SER A 28 2.53 6.84 -6.41
CA SER A 28 2.24 5.77 -5.46
C SER A 28 2.76 6.10 -4.06
N SER A 29 3.98 6.65 -3.93
CA SER A 29 4.52 7.10 -2.64
C SER A 29 3.67 8.22 -2.03
N THR A 30 3.17 9.15 -2.84
CA THR A 30 2.30 10.25 -2.37
C THR A 30 0.97 9.70 -1.85
N LEU A 31 0.33 8.80 -2.60
CA LEU A 31 -0.94 8.18 -2.20
C LEU A 31 -0.76 7.30 -0.96
N GLN A 32 0.32 6.51 -0.89
CA GLN A 32 0.67 5.72 0.30
C GLN A 32 0.84 6.62 1.53
N TYR A 33 1.56 7.73 1.40
CA TYR A 33 1.75 8.72 2.46
C TYR A 33 0.42 9.31 2.94
N GLN A 34 -0.48 9.68 2.02
CA GLN A 34 -1.80 10.20 2.36
C GLN A 34 -2.62 9.19 3.18
N MET A 35 -2.59 7.92 2.80
CA MET A 35 -3.28 6.86 3.54
C MET A 35 -2.70 6.67 4.95
N HIS A 36 -1.38 6.67 5.12
CA HIS A 36 -0.74 6.60 6.44
C HIS A 36 -1.03 7.84 7.30
N SER A 37 -1.00 9.02 6.70
CA SER A 37 -1.33 10.27 7.38
C SER A 37 -2.77 10.23 7.91
N TYR A 38 -3.71 9.74 7.10
CA TYR A 38 -5.09 9.52 7.52
C TYR A 38 -5.20 8.51 8.66
N LEU A 39 -4.58 7.32 8.55
CA LEU A 39 -4.57 6.33 9.63
C LEU A 39 -3.98 6.90 10.93
N SER A 40 -2.93 7.73 10.84
CA SER A 40 -2.34 8.38 12.00
C SER A 40 -3.29 9.39 12.66
N SER A 41 -4.14 10.06 11.86
CA SER A 41 -5.12 11.02 12.36
C SER A 41 -6.22 10.35 13.18
N LEU A 42 -6.60 9.11 12.84
CA LEU A 42 -7.57 8.32 13.60
C LEU A 42 -7.10 8.03 15.03
N ARG A 43 -5.79 7.94 15.24
CA ARG A 43 -5.24 7.76 16.59
C ARG A 43 -5.40 9.01 17.45
N LYS A 44 -5.35 10.20 16.85
CA LYS A 44 -5.49 11.48 17.56
C LYS A 44 -6.94 11.76 17.95
N SER A 45 -7.92 11.36 17.13
CA SER A 45 -9.35 11.51 17.46
C SER A 45 -9.80 10.63 18.64
N ILE A 46 -8.94 9.72 19.08
CA ILE A 46 -9.21 8.74 20.14
C ILE A 46 -8.70 9.21 21.52
N THR A 47 -8.09 10.41 21.61
CA THR A 47 -7.56 10.94 22.87
C THR A 47 -8.57 10.85 24.02
N PRO A 48 -8.16 10.33 25.19
CA PRO A 48 -9.06 10.13 26.31
C PRO A 48 -9.56 11.47 26.82
N SER A 49 -10.88 11.62 26.91
CA SER A 49 -11.45 12.59 27.85
C SER A 49 -11.10 12.11 29.26
N ALA A 50 -10.81 13.02 30.19
CA ALA A 50 -10.26 12.75 31.52
C ALA A 50 -11.16 11.90 32.46
N THR A 51 -12.22 11.28 31.94
CA THR A 51 -13.25 10.53 32.68
C THR A 51 -13.27 9.03 32.39
N ASP A 52 -12.55 8.52 31.40
CA ASP A 52 -12.67 7.12 30.93
C ASP A 52 -11.46 6.27 31.32
N ALA A 53 -11.00 6.38 32.57
CA ALA A 53 -9.83 5.66 33.09
C ALA A 53 -10.12 4.19 33.48
N GLU A 54 -11.04 3.52 32.79
CA GLU A 54 -11.32 2.10 33.02
C GLU A 54 -11.36 1.34 31.69
N GLU A 55 -10.54 0.28 31.65
CA GLU A 55 -10.35 -0.70 30.58
C GLU A 55 -9.31 -0.37 29.49
N SER A 56 -8.15 -1.00 29.66
CA SER A 56 -6.94 -0.98 28.83
C SER A 56 -7.09 -1.72 27.48
N LYS A 57 -8.12 -1.41 26.69
CA LYS A 57 -8.17 -1.87 25.29
C LYS A 57 -7.71 -0.74 24.36
N PRO A 58 -6.78 -0.99 23.42
CA PRO A 58 -6.45 0.01 22.42
C PRO A 58 -7.73 0.35 21.65
N ARG A 59 -8.19 1.59 21.81
CA ARG A 59 -9.38 2.11 21.15
C ARG A 59 -8.99 2.31 19.68
N TYR A 60 -9.42 1.40 18.82
CA TYR A 60 -9.21 1.48 17.37
C TYR A 60 -10.47 1.99 16.69
N SER A 61 -10.32 2.64 15.54
CA SER A 61 -11.43 3.11 14.71
C SER A 61 -11.35 2.46 13.34
N ILE A 62 -12.51 2.11 12.76
CA ILE A 62 -12.57 1.62 11.39
C ILE A 62 -12.36 2.83 10.44
N PRO A 63 -11.34 2.81 9.57
CA PRO A 63 -11.15 3.85 8.57
C PRO A 63 -12.31 3.80 7.55
N ARG A 64 -12.93 4.94 7.25
CA ARG A 64 -14.10 5.02 6.35
C ARG A 64 -13.97 6.06 5.24
N ASN A 65 -12.81 6.68 5.11
CA ASN A 65 -12.62 7.76 4.14
C ASN A 65 -12.02 7.28 2.82
N ASP A 66 -12.42 7.91 1.71
CA ASP A 66 -11.88 7.70 0.36
C ASP A 66 -11.68 6.22 -0.02
N TRP A 67 -10.43 5.82 -0.25
CA TRP A 67 -10.03 4.47 -0.65
C TRP A 67 -10.38 3.40 0.39
N PHE A 68 -10.48 3.77 1.67
CA PHE A 68 -10.85 2.85 2.75
C PHE A 68 -12.32 2.39 2.69
N LYS A 69 -13.15 3.02 1.86
CA LYS A 69 -14.51 2.54 1.57
C LYS A 69 -14.52 1.31 0.67
N LEU A 70 -13.47 1.13 -0.12
CA LEU A 70 -13.36 0.05 -1.11
C LEU A 70 -12.46 -1.08 -0.61
N VAL A 71 -11.33 -0.74 0.03
CA VAL A 71 -10.32 -1.69 0.50
C VAL A 71 -9.92 -1.40 1.94
N ILE A 72 -9.60 -2.43 2.72
CA ILE A 72 -9.18 -2.29 4.13
C ILE A 72 -7.78 -1.65 4.22
N CYS A 73 -6.86 -2.09 3.35
CA CYS A 73 -5.47 -1.66 3.33
C CYS A 73 -5.06 -1.05 1.97
N PRO A 74 -5.60 0.11 1.56
CA PRO A 74 -5.23 0.75 0.29
C PRO A 74 -3.75 1.13 0.20
N HIS A 75 -3.12 1.44 1.35
CA HIS A 75 -1.70 1.76 1.41
C HIS A 75 -0.80 0.61 0.94
N TYR A 76 -1.21 -0.65 1.15
CA TYR A 76 -0.47 -1.81 0.66
C TYR A 76 -0.52 -1.94 -0.86
N PHE A 77 -1.65 -1.59 -1.49
CA PHE A 77 -1.74 -1.54 -2.95
C PHE A 77 -0.77 -0.51 -3.53
N PHE A 78 -0.69 0.68 -2.93
CA PHE A 78 0.27 1.70 -3.36
C PHE A 78 1.72 1.28 -3.11
N GLU A 79 1.99 0.52 -2.05
CA GLU A 79 3.32 -0.06 -1.81
C GLU A 79 3.73 -1.01 -2.93
N ILE A 80 2.83 -1.89 -3.37
CA ILE A 80 3.07 -2.77 -4.52
C ILE A 80 3.38 -1.95 -5.77
N LEU A 81 2.68 -0.84 -6.01
CA LEU A 81 2.95 0.05 -7.14
C LEU A 81 4.29 0.77 -7.03
N VAL A 82 4.74 1.12 -5.82
CA VAL A 82 6.09 1.65 -5.59
C VAL A 82 7.15 0.64 -6.06
N TYR A 83 7.04 -0.62 -5.63
CA TYR A 83 7.96 -1.68 -6.06
C TYR A 83 7.85 -2.01 -7.56
N ALA A 84 6.65 -1.93 -8.14
CA ALA A 84 6.46 -2.07 -9.58
C ALA A 84 7.14 -0.94 -10.37
N GLY A 85 7.11 0.30 -9.85
CA GLY A 85 7.86 1.44 -10.39
C GLY A 85 9.37 1.20 -10.36
N ILE A 86 9.91 0.70 -9.24
CA ILE A 86 11.33 0.34 -9.11
C ILE A 86 11.69 -0.76 -10.12
N PHE A 87 10.86 -1.79 -10.27
CA PHE A 87 11.07 -2.85 -11.27
C PHE A 87 11.06 -2.32 -12.70
N LEU A 88 10.18 -1.38 -13.03
CA LEU A 88 10.13 -0.76 -14.35
C LEU A 88 11.39 0.07 -14.64
N ALA A 89 11.94 0.76 -13.64
CA ALA A 89 13.21 1.47 -13.77
C ALA A 89 14.37 0.49 -13.98
N ALA A 90 14.47 -0.52 -13.11
CA ALA A 90 15.56 -1.49 -13.05
C ALA A 90 15.02 -2.94 -13.00
N PRO A 91 14.75 -3.57 -14.16
CA PRO A 91 14.16 -4.90 -14.24
C PRO A 91 15.19 -6.00 -14.00
N THR A 92 15.77 -6.04 -12.81
CA THR A 92 16.69 -7.09 -12.37
C THR A 92 15.94 -8.18 -11.62
N LEU A 93 16.50 -9.40 -11.59
CA LEU A 93 15.92 -10.51 -10.83
C LEU A 93 15.76 -10.18 -9.36
N THR A 94 16.72 -9.45 -8.78
CA THR A 94 16.66 -9.00 -7.38
C THR A 94 15.43 -8.14 -7.13
N VAL A 95 15.17 -7.15 -7.99
CA VAL A 95 14.01 -6.26 -7.84
C VAL A 95 12.70 -7.02 -8.07
N LEU A 96 12.67 -7.96 -9.01
CA LEU A 96 11.51 -8.84 -9.20
C LEU A 96 11.22 -9.68 -7.95
N CYS A 97 12.25 -10.29 -7.35
CA CYS A 97 12.10 -11.04 -6.10
C CYS A 97 11.60 -10.15 -4.97
N SER A 98 12.08 -8.90 -4.86
CA SER A 98 11.58 -7.93 -3.88
C SER A 98 10.11 -7.58 -4.11
N LEU A 99 9.69 -7.36 -5.36
CA LEU A 99 8.29 -7.09 -5.69
C LEU A 99 7.39 -8.28 -5.31
N LEU A 100 7.79 -9.50 -5.68
CA LEU A 100 7.03 -10.72 -5.33
C LEU A 100 6.94 -10.92 -3.82
N TRP A 101 8.03 -10.69 -3.10
CA TRP A 101 8.06 -10.73 -1.65
C TRP A 101 7.03 -9.77 -1.04
N VAL A 102 7.03 -8.51 -1.46
CA VAL A 102 6.11 -7.48 -0.97
C VAL A 102 4.65 -7.85 -1.25
N VAL A 103 4.35 -8.39 -2.45
CA VAL A 103 2.98 -8.83 -2.78
C VAL A 103 2.51 -9.94 -1.84
N VAL A 104 3.37 -10.92 -1.54
CA VAL A 104 3.03 -12.04 -0.64
C VAL A 104 2.88 -11.56 0.79
N ASP A 105 3.85 -10.81 1.31
CA ASP A 105 3.87 -10.30 2.68
C ASP A 105 2.62 -9.45 2.98
N LEU A 106 2.35 -8.45 2.14
CA LEU A 106 1.18 -7.58 2.29
C LEU A 106 -0.14 -8.33 2.04
N GLY A 107 -0.12 -9.36 1.19
CA GLY A 107 -1.25 -10.26 0.98
C GLY A 107 -1.64 -11.03 2.24
N ILE A 108 -0.65 -11.48 3.02
CA ILE A 108 -0.84 -12.14 4.31
C ILE A 108 -1.27 -11.11 5.36
N SER A 109 -0.55 -10.00 5.50
CA SER A 109 -0.86 -8.97 6.51
C SER A 109 -2.26 -8.36 6.32
N SER A 110 -2.72 -8.17 5.08
CA SER A 110 -4.08 -7.68 4.81
C SER A 110 -5.16 -8.71 5.21
N HIS A 111 -4.88 -10.01 5.08
CA HIS A 111 -5.78 -11.05 5.54
C HIS A 111 -5.89 -11.05 7.07
N GLU A 112 -4.75 -10.97 7.77
CA GLU A 112 -4.71 -10.88 9.23
C GLU A 112 -5.44 -9.62 9.72
N THR A 113 -5.21 -8.49 9.06
CA THR A 113 -5.88 -7.21 9.37
C THR A 113 -7.40 -7.32 9.25
N ARG A 114 -7.92 -7.96 8.19
CA ARG A 114 -9.36 -8.20 8.03
C ARG A 114 -9.92 -9.08 9.14
N THR A 115 -9.22 -10.17 9.45
CA THR A 115 -9.63 -11.10 10.53
C THR A 115 -9.66 -10.39 11.87
N TRP A 116 -8.65 -9.58 12.15
CA TRP A 116 -8.57 -8.76 13.35
C TRP A 116 -9.70 -7.73 13.42
N TYR A 117 -10.01 -7.01 12.34
CA TYR A 117 -11.14 -6.07 12.31
C TYR A 117 -12.49 -6.78 12.59
N LYS A 118 -12.72 -7.96 12.00
CA LYS A 118 -13.92 -8.75 12.29
C LYS A 118 -14.01 -9.16 13.76
N GLN A 119 -12.89 -9.60 14.35
CA GLN A 119 -12.83 -9.98 15.76
C GLN A 119 -13.08 -8.79 16.70
N CYS A 120 -12.57 -7.60 16.36
CA CYS A 120 -12.71 -6.41 17.19
C CYS A 120 -14.06 -5.71 17.06
N PHE A 121 -14.67 -5.71 15.87
CA PHE A 121 -15.84 -4.89 15.57
C PHE A 121 -17.12 -5.69 15.26
N GLY A 122 -17.03 -7.01 15.06
CA GLY A 122 -18.17 -7.87 14.78
C GLY A 122 -19.04 -7.32 13.64
N ASP A 123 -20.35 -7.22 13.89
CA ASP A 123 -21.35 -6.74 12.92
C ASP A 123 -21.16 -5.28 12.46
N LYS A 124 -20.32 -4.49 13.13
CA LYS A 124 -20.01 -3.11 12.71
C LYS A 124 -19.02 -3.05 11.55
N PHE A 125 -18.34 -4.15 11.26
CA PHE A 125 -17.40 -4.28 10.17
C PHE A 125 -18.13 -4.75 8.90
N ASP A 126 -17.89 -4.07 7.78
CA ASP A 126 -18.50 -4.43 6.50
C ASP A 126 -17.70 -5.56 5.83
N ASP A 127 -18.37 -6.70 5.68
CA ASP A 127 -17.80 -7.90 5.07
C ASP A 127 -17.54 -7.78 3.56
N GLY A 128 -18.19 -6.82 2.89
CA GLY A 128 -18.08 -6.56 1.45
C GLY A 128 -16.84 -5.77 1.03
N VAL A 129 -16.05 -5.25 1.97
CA VAL A 129 -14.83 -4.49 1.68
C VAL A 129 -13.70 -5.43 1.24
N PHE A 130 -13.01 -5.08 0.16
CA PHE A 130 -11.82 -5.80 -0.33
C PHE A 130 -10.65 -5.64 0.64
N ARG A 131 -9.65 -6.51 0.60
CA ARG A 131 -8.51 -6.50 1.52
C ARG A 131 -7.49 -5.46 1.14
N MET A 132 -7.04 -5.46 -0.12
CA MET A 132 -5.93 -4.64 -0.58
C MET A 132 -6.10 -4.16 -2.03
N ILE A 133 -6.46 -5.04 -2.97
CA ILE A 133 -6.59 -4.72 -4.39
C ILE A 133 -8.07 -4.50 -4.70
N PRO A 134 -8.48 -3.28 -5.08
CA PRO A 134 -9.88 -3.00 -5.40
C PRO A 134 -10.41 -3.95 -6.47
N PHE A 135 -11.61 -4.49 -6.24
CA PHE A 135 -12.30 -5.39 -7.17
C PHE A 135 -11.64 -6.76 -7.44
N LEU A 136 -10.56 -7.09 -6.74
CA LEU A 136 -9.86 -8.36 -6.90
C LEU A 136 -9.65 -9.10 -5.58
N TYR A 137 -9.03 -8.44 -4.59
CA TYR A 137 -8.61 -9.09 -3.35
C TYR A 137 -8.69 -8.16 -2.16
#